data_AF-A0A0F8XZ69-F1
#
_entry.id   AF-A0A0F8XZ69-F1
#
_cell.length_a   1.000
_cell.length_b   1.000
_cell.length_c   1.000
_cell.angle_alpha   90.00
_cell.angle_beta   90.00
_cell.angle_gamma   90.00
#
_symmetry.space_group_name_H-M   'P 1'
#
loop_
_entity.id
_entity.type
_entity.pdbx_description
1 polymer ?
#
loop_
_entity_poly.entity_id
_entity_poly.type
_entity_poly.pdbx_seq_one_letter_code
_entity_poly.pdbx_strand_id
1 'polypeptide(L)'
;LSGYLQLAQSLWESDQHADAWNFGPPEGDARPVRWILERVEQMWGEEIRWEQDGGSGPHETHYLKLDSSKARLLLGWVPRWDLERGLRSIVDWYRALKEGDDLREISVDQVRAYQDTPQPAAENTPSRAAGP
;
A
#
# COMPACT_ATOMS: atom_id res chain seq x y z
N LEU A 1 6.55 2.63 4.84
CA LEU A 1 7.90 3.00 5.32
C LEU A 1 8.71 3.77 4.27
N SER A 2 8.81 3.29 3.02
CA SER A 2 9.60 3.93 1.95
C SER A 2 9.34 5.42 1.75
N GLY A 3 8.07 5.86 1.80
CA GLY A 3 7.72 7.28 1.67
C GLY A 3 8.28 8.15 2.78
N TYR A 4 8.25 7.66 4.03
CA TYR A 4 8.86 8.37 5.16
C TYR A 4 10.38 8.45 5.05
N LEU A 5 11.04 7.40 4.53
CA LEU A 5 12.49 7.42 4.31
C LEU A 5 12.87 8.41 3.20
N GLN A 6 12.10 8.47 2.12
CA GLN A 6 12.30 9.44 1.05
C GLN A 6 12.06 10.88 1.54
N LEU A 7 11.03 11.10 2.37
CA LEU A 7 10.81 12.39 3.02
C LEU A 7 11.97 12.76 3.94
N ALA A 8 12.46 11.84 4.76
CA ALA A 8 13.59 12.09 5.65
C ALA A 8 14.86 12.47 4.86
N GLN A 9 15.13 11.79 3.74
CA GLN A 9 16.21 12.18 2.84
C GLN A 9 16.01 13.59 2.26
N SER A 10 14.81 13.90 1.79
CA SER A 10 14.49 15.22 1.24
C SER A 10 14.63 16.34 2.28
N LEU A 11 14.20 16.08 3.52
CA LEU A 11 14.32 17.00 4.66
C LEU A 11 15.76 17.21 5.11
N TRP A 12 16.61 16.19 4.92
CA TRP A 12 18.04 16.31 5.20
C TRP A 12 18.73 17.27 4.22
N GLU A 13 18.28 17.29 2.97
CA GLU A 13 18.81 18.16 1.92
C GLU A 13 18.25 19.59 2.02
N SER A 14 16.98 19.75 2.43
CA SER A 14 16.30 21.04 2.51
C SER A 14 15.06 20.99 3.41
N ASP A 15 14.83 22.06 4.18
CA ASP A 15 13.63 22.23 5.02
C ASP A 15 12.35 22.54 4.22
N GLN A 16 12.45 22.74 2.89
CA GLN A 16 11.31 23.03 2.01
C GLN A 16 10.20 21.98 2.05
N HIS A 17 10.49 20.77 2.52
CA HIS A 17 9.53 19.67 2.63
C HIS A 17 8.98 19.49 4.07
N ALA A 18 9.29 20.40 5.00
CA ALA A 18 8.90 20.32 6.42
C ALA A 18 7.42 20.67 6.64
N ASP A 19 6.54 19.75 6.26
CA ASP A 19 5.10 19.90 6.32
C ASP A 19 4.43 18.53 6.57
N ALA A 20 3.11 18.46 6.64
CA ALA A 20 2.36 17.22 6.74
C ALA A 20 2.38 16.43 5.41
N TRP A 21 2.59 15.12 5.50
CA TRP A 21 2.63 14.20 4.36
C TRP A 21 1.78 12.96 4.60
N ASN A 22 1.08 12.56 3.54
CA ASN A 22 0.27 11.37 3.48
C ASN A 22 0.90 10.38 2.49
N PHE A 23 1.08 9.14 2.94
CA PHE A 23 1.58 8.05 2.12
C PHE A 23 0.54 6.93 2.10
N GLY A 24 0.04 6.61 0.90
CA GLY A 24 -1.03 5.64 0.73
C GLY A 24 -1.11 5.15 -0.71
N PRO A 25 -1.87 4.06 -0.95
CA PRO A 25 -2.05 3.49 -2.27
C PRO A 25 -2.67 4.51 -3.25
N PRO A 26 -2.58 4.27 -4.57
CA PRO A 26 -3.27 5.08 -5.57
C PRO A 26 -4.78 5.03 -5.34
N GLU A 27 -5.49 6.08 -5.74
CA GLU A 27 -6.93 6.19 -5.51
C GLU A 27 -7.74 5.03 -6.11
N GLY A 28 -7.28 4.50 -7.25
CA GLY A 28 -7.92 3.38 -7.94
C GLY A 28 -7.62 1.99 -7.37
N ASP A 29 -6.69 1.87 -6.42
CA ASP A 29 -6.28 0.57 -5.87
C ASP A 29 -7.04 0.19 -4.60
N ALA A 30 -7.98 1.05 -4.19
CA ALA A 30 -8.78 0.82 -3.02
C ALA A 30 -9.87 -0.25 -3.35
N ARG A 31 -10.00 -1.27 -2.48
CA ARG A 31 -10.88 -2.44 -2.70
C ARG A 31 -11.78 -2.70 -1.49
N PRO A 32 -13.00 -3.25 -1.69
CA PRO A 32 -13.85 -3.68 -0.60
C PRO A 32 -13.19 -4.80 0.23
N VAL A 33 -13.52 -4.88 1.51
CA VAL A 33 -13.02 -5.96 2.41
C VAL A 33 -13.31 -7.34 1.85
N ARG A 34 -14.51 -7.56 1.28
CA ARG A 34 -14.87 -8.84 0.63
C ARG A 34 -13.88 -9.23 -0.46
N TRP A 35 -13.48 -8.29 -1.32
CA TRP A 35 -12.52 -8.56 -2.38
C TRP A 35 -11.17 -8.99 -1.83
N ILE A 36 -10.74 -8.39 -0.71
CA ILE A 36 -9.49 -8.77 -0.02
C ILE A 36 -9.60 -10.20 0.51
N LEU A 37 -10.72 -10.55 1.17
CA LEU A 37 -10.96 -11.89 1.71
C LEU A 37 -10.93 -12.96 0.60
N GLU A 38 -11.68 -12.75 -0.48
CA GLU A 38 -11.70 -13.65 -1.63
C GLU A 38 -10.30 -13.84 -2.24
N ARG A 39 -9.52 -12.76 -2.34
CA ARG A 39 -8.17 -12.83 -2.90
C ARG A 39 -7.20 -13.57 -1.98
N VAL A 40 -7.28 -13.34 -0.68
CA VAL A 40 -6.45 -14.04 0.32
C VAL A 40 -6.80 -15.53 0.34
N GLU A 41 -8.08 -15.89 0.31
CA GLU A 41 -8.53 -17.29 0.25
C GLU A 41 -7.94 -18.01 -0.96
N GLN A 42 -8.00 -17.40 -2.15
CA GLN A 42 -7.40 -17.96 -3.37
C GLN A 42 -5.88 -18.16 -3.25
N MET A 43 -5.16 -17.22 -2.62
CA MET A 43 -3.71 -17.32 -2.43
C MET A 43 -3.33 -18.34 -1.35
N TRP A 44 -4.16 -18.46 -0.32
CA TRP A 44 -3.94 -19.35 0.81
C TRP A 44 -4.14 -20.82 0.43
N GLY A 45 -5.08 -21.10 -0.48
CA GLY A 45 -5.31 -22.45 -1.01
C GLY A 45 -6.06 -23.39 -0.07
N GLU A 46 -6.59 -22.86 1.05
CA GLU A 46 -7.51 -23.54 1.96
C GLU A 46 -8.80 -22.70 2.04
N GLU A 47 -9.94 -23.33 2.29
CA GLU A 47 -11.22 -22.64 2.48
C GLU A 47 -11.14 -21.74 3.73
N ILE A 48 -11.39 -20.44 3.57
CA ILE A 48 -11.44 -19.48 4.67
C ILE A 48 -12.89 -19.15 4.92
N ARG A 49 -13.43 -19.60 6.05
CA ARG A 49 -14.79 -19.28 6.46
C ARG A 49 -14.84 -17.88 7.05
N TRP A 50 -15.62 -17.01 6.43
CA TRP A 50 -15.95 -15.68 6.93
C TRP A 50 -17.46 -15.49 6.88
N GLU A 51 -17.99 -14.80 7.89
CA GLU A 51 -19.40 -14.44 7.97
C GLU A 51 -19.49 -12.93 8.12
N GLN A 52 -20.38 -12.32 7.34
CA GLN A 52 -20.68 -10.91 7.51
C GLN A 52 -21.60 -10.76 8.73
N ASP A 53 -21.14 -10.03 9.75
CA ASP A 53 -21.98 -9.74 10.90
C ASP A 53 -23.21 -8.94 10.44
N GLY A 54 -24.40 -9.45 10.76
CA GLY A 54 -25.70 -8.91 10.32
C GLY A 54 -26.15 -7.69 11.12
N GLY A 55 -25.36 -7.24 12.09
CA GLY A 55 -25.65 -6.04 12.87
C GLY A 55 -25.58 -4.78 12.02
N SER A 56 -26.56 -3.88 12.20
CA SER A 56 -26.42 -2.48 11.81
C SER A 56 -25.39 -1.81 12.72
N GLY A 57 -24.11 -2.15 12.54
CA GLY A 57 -23.02 -1.45 13.20
C GLY A 57 -23.11 0.04 12.89
N PRO A 58 -22.51 0.91 13.71
CA PRO A 58 -22.43 2.33 13.39
C PRO A 58 -21.89 2.46 11.97
N HIS A 59 -22.48 3.36 11.16
CA HIS A 59 -22.05 3.60 9.79
C HIS A 59 -20.53 3.70 9.75
N GLU A 60 -19.85 2.64 9.30
CA GLU A 60 -18.42 2.70 9.03
C GLU A 60 -18.23 3.84 8.04
N THR A 61 -17.34 4.76 8.38
CA THR A 61 -17.05 5.92 7.54
C THR A 61 -16.83 5.42 6.12
N HIS A 62 -17.69 5.87 5.19
CA HIS A 62 -17.87 5.22 3.88
C HIS A 62 -16.58 5.02 3.08
N TYR A 63 -15.51 5.76 3.39
CA TYR A 63 -14.15 5.47 2.97
C TYR A 63 -13.22 6.48 3.65
N LEU A 64 -12.29 6.06 4.51
CA LEU A 64 -11.21 6.95 4.93
C LEU A 64 -10.09 6.87 3.89
N LYS A 65 -10.10 7.81 2.95
CA LYS A 65 -9.11 7.91 1.88
C LYS A 65 -8.04 8.92 2.26
N LEU A 66 -6.79 8.47 2.32
CA LEU A 66 -5.65 9.35 2.53
C LEU A 66 -5.22 9.94 1.18
N ASP A 67 -5.32 11.25 1.01
CA ASP A 67 -4.84 11.92 -0.21
C ASP A 67 -3.31 11.99 -0.22
N SER A 68 -2.67 11.08 -0.97
CA SER A 68 -1.22 11.03 -1.18
C SER A 68 -0.73 11.83 -2.40
N SER A 69 -1.57 12.70 -2.98
CA SER A 69 -1.22 13.52 -4.17
C SER A 69 -0.01 14.39 -3.93
N LYS A 70 0.13 14.97 -2.74
CA LYS A 70 1.29 15.76 -2.36
C LYS A 70 2.60 14.96 -2.46
N ALA A 71 2.63 13.75 -1.90
CA ALA A 71 3.78 12.85 -1.96
C ALA A 71 4.16 12.50 -3.40
N ARG A 72 3.17 12.26 -4.27
CA ARG A 72 3.40 12.01 -5.70
C ARG A 72 3.99 13.22 -6.41
N LEU A 73 3.38 14.40 -6.24
CA LEU A 73 3.73 15.59 -7.01
C LEU A 73 5.07 16.20 -6.57
N LEU A 74 5.35 16.22 -5.27
CA LEU A 74 6.50 16.94 -4.72
C LEU A 74 7.69 16.04 -4.40
N LEU A 75 7.47 14.75 -4.09
CA LEU A 75 8.56 13.80 -3.84
C LEU A 75 8.73 12.78 -4.98
N GLY A 76 7.83 12.76 -5.96
CA GLY A 76 7.78 11.65 -6.93
C GLY A 76 7.44 10.31 -6.29
N TRP A 77 6.97 10.29 -5.03
CA TRP A 77 6.74 9.05 -4.31
C TRP A 77 5.46 8.38 -4.79
N VAL A 78 5.60 7.16 -5.29
CA VAL A 78 4.51 6.22 -5.57
C VAL A 78 4.81 4.85 -4.94
N PRO A 79 3.79 4.10 -4.49
CA PRO A 79 3.99 2.74 -4.00
C PRO A 79 4.54 1.84 -5.11
N ARG A 80 5.51 0.99 -4.76
CA ARG A 80 6.17 0.07 -5.69
C ARG A 80 5.39 -1.22 -5.96
N TRP A 81 4.60 -1.65 -4.98
CA TRP A 81 3.75 -2.83 -5.07
C TRP A 81 2.29 -2.39 -5.15
N ASP A 82 1.54 -3.04 -6.03
CA ASP A 82 0.09 -2.98 -6.02
C ASP A 82 -0.48 -3.79 -4.84
N LEU A 83 -1.78 -3.62 -4.61
CA LEU A 83 -2.48 -4.34 -3.54
C LEU A 83 -2.34 -5.86 -3.67
N GLU A 84 -2.41 -6.43 -4.88
CA GLU A 84 -2.36 -7.87 -5.08
C GLU A 84 -0.99 -8.46 -4.71
N ARG A 85 0.10 -7.82 -5.10
CA ARG A 85 1.45 -8.20 -4.69
C ARG A 85 1.66 -8.04 -3.19
N GLY A 86 1.12 -6.96 -2.61
CA GLY A 86 1.12 -6.76 -1.17
C GLY A 86 0.43 -7.90 -0.42
N LEU A 87 -0.78 -8.29 -0.86
CA LEU A 87 -1.53 -9.40 -0.27
C LEU A 87 -0.78 -10.74 -0.39
N ARG A 88 -0.15 -11.00 -1.54
CA ARG A 88 0.66 -12.22 -1.72
C ARG A 88 1.81 -12.28 -0.73
N SER A 89 2.55 -11.18 -0.57
CA SER A 89 3.65 -11.09 0.40
C SER A 89 3.17 -11.32 1.84
N ILE A 90 1.96 -10.85 2.19
CA ILE A 90 1.35 -11.11 3.49
C ILE A 90 1.05 -12.60 3.66
N VAL A 91 0.39 -13.22 2.67
CA VAL A 91 0.05 -14.65 2.69
C VAL A 91 1.30 -15.51 2.84
N ASP A 92 2.34 -15.25 2.05
CA ASP A 92 3.58 -16.00 2.10
C ASP A 92 4.27 -15.89 3.48
N TRP A 93 4.28 -14.69 4.07
CA TRP A 93 4.86 -14.46 5.39
C TRP A 93 4.12 -15.23 6.50
N TYR A 94 2.78 -15.23 6.47
CA TYR A 94 1.98 -15.96 7.45
C TYR A 94 2.03 -17.48 7.26
N ARG A 95 2.18 -17.97 6.02
CA ARG A 95 2.41 -19.40 5.77
C ARG A 95 3.73 -19.85 6.37
N ALA A 96 4.79 -19.09 6.16
CA ALA A 96 6.09 -19.38 6.74
C ALA A 96 6.10 -19.36 8.28
N LEU A 97 5.33 -18.43 8.88
CA LEU A 97 5.10 -18.43 10.34
C LEU A 97 4.43 -19.73 10.81
N LYS A 98 3.42 -20.22 10.06
CA LYS A 98 2.71 -21.48 10.36
C LYS A 98 3.65 -22.70 10.23
N GLU A 99 4.57 -22.66 9.27
CA GLU A 99 5.52 -23.75 8.97
C GLU A 99 6.75 -23.74 9.90
N GLY A 100 7.00 -22.63 10.60
CA GLY A 100 8.08 -22.49 11.56
C GLY A 100 9.41 -22.05 10.95
N ASP A 101 9.35 -21.39 9.79
CA ASP A 101 10.53 -20.90 9.08
C ASP A 101 11.21 -19.70 9.77
N ASP A 102 12.41 -19.33 9.31
CA ASP A 102 13.10 -18.12 9.78
C ASP A 102 12.43 -16.85 9.22
N LEU A 103 11.52 -16.29 10.02
CA LEU A 103 10.81 -15.06 9.69
C LEU A 103 11.73 -13.85 9.52
N ARG A 104 12.92 -13.85 10.13
CA ARG A 104 13.88 -12.76 9.93
C ARG A 104 14.41 -12.80 8.50
N GLU A 105 14.81 -13.98 8.03
CA GLU A 105 15.29 -14.17 6.66
C GLU A 105 14.21 -13.78 5.65
N ILE A 106 12.99 -14.27 5.83
CA ILE A 106 11.85 -13.97 4.95
C ILE A 106 11.52 -12.48 4.94
N SER A 107 11.52 -11.83 6.11
CA SER A 107 11.26 -10.39 6.19
C SER A 107 12.34 -9.59 5.48
N VAL A 108 13.61 -9.97 5.61
CA VAL A 108 14.73 -9.32 4.90
C VAL A 108 14.59 -9.50 3.40
N ASP A 109 14.23 -10.69 2.93
CA ASP A 109 14.06 -10.96 1.50
C ASP A 109 12.85 -10.22 0.92
N GLN A 110 11.75 -10.09 1.66
CA GLN A 110 10.62 -9.26 1.25
C GLN A 110 10.99 -7.77 1.18
N VAL A 111 11.81 -7.26 2.11
CA VAL A 111 12.34 -5.90 2.06
C VAL A 111 13.21 -5.70 0.82
N ARG A 112 14.12 -6.64 0.51
CA ARG A 112 14.95 -6.60 -0.70
C ARG A 112 14.08 -6.63 -1.96
N ALA A 113 13.13 -7.56 -2.04
CA ALA A 113 12.20 -7.65 -3.16
C ALA A 113 11.41 -6.36 -3.37
N TYR A 114 11.04 -5.65 -2.30
CA TYR A 114 10.40 -4.34 -2.38
C TYR A 114 11.36 -3.26 -2.92
N GLN A 115 12.60 -3.21 -2.43
CA GLN A 115 13.63 -2.27 -2.85
C GLN A 115 14.03 -2.46 -4.32
N ASP A 116 14.13 -3.71 -4.76
CA ASP A 116 14.51 -4.10 -6.12
C ASP A 116 13.36 -3.93 -7.12
N THR A 117 12.10 -3.81 -6.63
CA THR A 117 10.97 -3.50 -7.51
C THR A 117 11.11 -2.07 -8.02
N PRO A 118 11.18 -1.84 -9.33
CA PRO A 118 11.27 -0.49 -9.88
C PRO A 118 10.09 0.36 -9.42
N GLN A 119 10.36 1.64 -9.15
CA GLN A 119 9.27 2.57 -8.87
C GLN A 119 8.48 2.80 -10.17
N PRO A 120 7.15 2.60 -10.17
CA PRO A 120 6.36 2.89 -11.36
C PRO A 120 6.55 4.36 -11.74
N ALA A 121 6.56 4.64 -13.05
CA ALA A 121 6.62 6.01 -13.52
C ALA A 121 5.41 6.77 -12.94
N ALA A 122 5.64 7.95 -12.36
CA ALA A 122 4.53 8.82 -12.01
C ALA A 122 3.83 9.20 -13.31
N GLU A 123 2.60 8.72 -13.53
CA GLU A 123 1.80 9.17 -14.66
C GLU A 123 1.60 10.69 -14.55
N ASN A 124 2.18 11.43 -15.48
CA ASN A 124 1.98 12.87 -15.63
C ASN A 124 0.54 13.10 -16.11
N THR A 125 -0.41 13.31 -15.20
CA THR A 125 -1.74 13.78 -15.59
C THR A 125 -1.62 15.22 -16.10
N PRO A 126 -2.06 15.54 -17.34
CA PRO A 126 -1.90 16.88 -17.90
C PRO A 126 -2.74 17.90 -17.14
N SER A 127 -2.12 19.07 -16.92
CA SER A 127 -2.71 20.28 -16.37
C SER A 127 -4.08 20.56 -16.99
N ARG A 128 -5.10 20.79 -16.15
CA ARG A 128 -6.36 21.42 -16.57
C ARG A 128 -6.01 22.71 -17.31
N ALA A 129 -6.19 22.69 -18.64
CA ALA A 129 -6.29 23.91 -19.41
C ALA A 129 -7.53 24.66 -18.92
N ALA A 130 -7.28 25.74 -18.20
CA ALA A 130 -8.27 26.76 -17.96
C ALA A 130 -8.62 27.43 -19.31
N GLY A 131 -9.91 27.57 -19.56
CA GLY A 131 -10.46 28.65 -20.37
C GLY A 131 -11.50 28.24 -21.41
N PRO A 132 -12.31 29.19 -21.88
CA PRO A 132 -12.44 30.58 -21.42
C PRO A 132 -13.56 30.80 -20.39
#